data_AF-A0A1V5NJI0-F1
#
_entry.id   AF-A0A1V5NJI0-F1
#
_cell.length_a   1.000
_cell.length_b   1.000
_cell.length_c   1.000
_cell.angle_alpha   90.00
_cell.angle_beta   90.00
_cell.angle_gamma   90.00
#
_symmetry.space_group_name_H-M   'P 1'
#
loop_
_entity.id
_entity.type
_entity.pdbx_description
1 polymer ?
#
loop_
_entity_poly.entity_id
_entity_poly.type
_entity_poly.pdbx_seq_one_letter_code
_entity_poly.pdbx_strand_id
1 'polypeptide(L)' 'MSIAANRHPGARAALCHNALEAGLSRQHNDANILVLGGRIVGEELAIHILDAFLGASFAGGRHARRVEKIERPA' A
#
# COMPACT_ATOMS: atom_id res chain seq x y z
N MET A 1 1.23 -5.59 11.90
CA MET A 1 -0.11 -5.77 11.28
C MET A 1 -0.03 -6.11 9.80
N SER A 2 0.76 -5.40 8.95
CA SER A 2 0.88 -5.71 7.51
C SER A 2 1.30 -7.14 7.20
N ILE A 3 2.27 -7.70 7.95
CA ILE A 3 2.72 -9.09 7.80
C ILE A 3 1.57 -10.10 7.93
N ALA A 4 0.66 -9.88 8.90
CA ALA A 4 -0.49 -10.75 9.11
C ALA A 4 -1.55 -10.53 8.02
N ALA A 5 -1.87 -9.27 7.70
CA ALA A 5 -2.85 -8.94 6.67
C ALA A 5 -2.47 -9.55 5.30
N ASN A 6 -1.19 -9.50 4.92
CA ASN A 6 -0.68 -10.05 3.66
C ASN A 6 -0.71 -11.58 3.58
N ARG A 7 -1.14 -12.30 4.63
CA ARG A 7 -1.40 -13.75 4.55
C ARG A 7 -2.76 -14.06 3.92
N HIS A 8 -3.64 -13.08 3.79
CA HIS A 8 -4.97 -13.28 3.22
C HIS A 8 -4.94 -13.08 1.70
N PRO A 9 -5.53 -13.99 0.91
CA PRO A 9 -5.64 -13.82 -0.54
C PRO A 9 -6.30 -12.49 -0.92
N GLY A 10 -5.76 -11.82 -1.94
CA GLY A 10 -6.23 -10.49 -2.36
C GLY A 10 -5.81 -9.33 -1.47
N ALA A 11 -5.21 -9.57 -0.29
CA ALA A 11 -4.74 -8.50 0.58
C ALA A 11 -3.35 -7.99 0.13
N ARG A 12 -3.26 -6.68 -0.10
CA ARG A 12 -2.02 -5.98 -0.45
C ARG A 12 -1.84 -4.81 0.51
N ALA A 13 -1.38 -5.15 1.71
CA ALA A 13 -1.15 -4.23 2.80
C ALA A 13 0.24 -3.60 2.75
N ALA A 14 0.30 -2.28 2.61
CA ALA A 14 1.51 -1.49 2.57
C ALA A 14 1.75 -0.80 3.93
N LEU A 15 2.88 -1.09 4.57
CA LEU A 15 3.37 -0.32 5.71
C LEU A 15 4.11 0.90 5.18
N CYS A 16 3.60 2.10 5.47
CA CYS A 16 4.15 3.35 4.96
C CYS A 16 4.56 4.28 6.10
N HIS A 17 5.63 5.04 5.87
CA HIS A 17 6.17 6.03 6.82
C HIS A 17 6.18 7.45 6.25
N ASN A 18 5.88 7.62 4.96
CA ASN A 18 5.78 8.92 4.30
C ASN A 18 4.78 8.88 3.12
N ALA A 19 4.37 10.06 2.65
CA ALA A 19 3.36 10.23 1.61
C ALA A 19 3.78 9.63 0.26
N LEU A 20 5.08 9.68 -0.07
CA LEU A 20 5.61 9.10 -1.30
C LEU A 20 5.41 7.58 -1.32
N GLU A 21 5.78 6.89 -0.23
CA GLU A 21 5.55 5.45 -0.09
C GLU A 21 4.07 5.09 -0.24
N ALA A 22 3.17 5.84 0.41
CA ALA A 22 1.73 5.63 0.31
C ALA A 22 1.23 5.76 -1.13
N GLY A 23 1.55 6.87 -1.80
CA GLY A 23 1.13 7.11 -3.18
C GLY A 23 1.70 6.07 -4.13
N LEU A 24 2.98 5.74 -4.03
CA LEU A 24 3.62 4.72 -4.86
C LEU A 24 3.06 3.32 -4.58
N SER A 25 2.71 3.00 -3.33
CA SER A 25 2.10 1.70 -3.00
C SER A 25 0.78 1.49 -3.74
N ARG A 26 -0.03 2.54 -3.88
CA ARG A 26 -1.26 2.54 -4.68
C ARG A 26 -0.98 2.47 -6.16
N GLN A 27 -0.13 3.37 -6.66
CA GLN A 27 0.16 3.49 -8.09
C GLN A 27 0.83 2.23 -8.66
N HIS A 28 1.76 1.62 -7.92
CA HIS A 28 2.60 0.54 -8.44
C HIS A 28 2.21 -0.85 -7.96
N ASN A 29 1.61 -0.98 -6.78
CA ASN A 29 1.31 -2.29 -6.19
C ASN A 29 -0.19 -2.54 -6.05
N ASP A 30 -1.02 -1.57 -6.45
CA ASP A 30 -2.45 -1.57 -6.20
C ASP A 30 -2.77 -1.95 -4.74
N ALA A 31 -2.03 -1.36 -3.79
CA ALA A 31 -2.23 -1.64 -2.38
C ALA A 31 -3.68 -1.31 -2.00
N ASN A 32 -4.38 -2.22 -1.32
CA ASN A 32 -5.77 -2.03 -0.90
C ASN A 32 -5.92 -1.87 0.61
N ILE A 33 -4.82 -1.99 1.36
CA ILE A 33 -4.75 -1.74 2.79
C ILE A 33 -3.55 -0.83 3.07
N LEU A 34 -3.79 0.29 3.74
CA LEU A 34 -2.74 1.13 4.31
C LEU A 34 -2.49 0.71 5.76
N VAL A 35 -1.22 0.55 6.13
CA VAL A 35 -0.82 0.24 7.51
C VAL A 35 0.15 1.32 7.98
N LEU A 36 -0.11 1.86 9.17
CA LEU A 36 0.72 2.90 9.80
C LEU A 36 1.26 2.41 11.14
N GLY A 37 2.47 2.85 11.48
CA GLY A 37 3.06 2.59 12.79
C GLY A 37 2.61 3.63 13.81
N GLY A 38 1.66 3.31 14.69
CA GLY A 38 1.09 4.26 15.65
C GLY A 38 2.07 4.84 16.70
N ARG A 39 3.29 4.31 16.81
CA ARG A 39 4.39 4.88 17.62
C ARG A 39 5.52 5.48 16.79
N ILE A 40 5.41 5.40 15.46
CA ILE A 40 6.46 5.78 14.50
C ILE A 40 6.03 7.03 13.72
N VAL A 41 4.76 7.10 13.34
CA VAL A 41 4.21 8.18 12.53
C VAL A 41 3.36 9.08 13.43
N GLY A 42 3.69 10.37 13.48
CA GLY A 42 2.88 11.39 14.16
C GLY A 42 1.58 11.70 13.41
N GLU A 43 0.61 12.31 14.08
CA GLU A 43 -0.75 12.50 13.57
C GLU A 43 -0.83 13.28 12.25
N GLU A 44 -0.19 14.46 12.17
CA GLU A 44 -0.21 15.28 10.95
C GLU A 44 0.41 14.53 9.75
N LEU A 45 1.53 13.84 9.99
CA LEU A 45 2.16 13.02 8.95
C LEU A 45 1.26 11.84 8.56
N ALA A 46 0.58 11.21 9.51
CA ALA A 46 -0.35 10.12 9.23
C ALA A 46 -1.50 10.57 8.32
N ILE A 47 -2.03 11.78 8.53
CA ILE A 47 -3.04 12.39 7.65
C ILE A 47 -2.47 12.59 6.25
N HIS A 48 -1.27 13.17 6.12
CA HIS A 48 -0.64 13.35 4.81
C HIS A 48 -0.37 12.04 4.06
N ILE A 49 0.01 10.97 4.80
CA ILE A 49 0.18 9.63 4.22
C ILE A 49 -1.16 9.08 3.73
N LEU A 50 -2.21 9.24 4.54
CA LEU A 50 -3.57 8.81 4.19
C LEU A 50 -4.08 9.53 2.94
N ASP A 51 -3.93 10.85 2.86
CA ASP A 51 -4.35 11.63 1.70
C ASP A 51 -3.62 11.20 0.43
N ALA A 52 -2.30 10.96 0.51
CA ALA A 52 -1.51 10.48 -0.61
C ALA A 52 -1.93 9.07 -1.07
N PHE A 53 -2.33 8.20 -0.13
CA PHE A 53 -2.85 6.87 -0.44
C PHE A 53 -4.24 6.95 -1.09
N LEU A 54 -5.17 7.71 -0.51
CA LEU A 54 -6.54 7.81 -1.02
C LEU A 54 -6.61 8.58 -2.34
N GLY A 55 -5.75 9.59 -2.54
CA GLY A 55 -5.68 10.37 -3.78
C GLY A 55 -4.98 9.67 -4.93
N ALA A 56 -4.27 8.56 -4.68
CA ALA A 56 -3.55 7.83 -5.71
C ALA A 56 -4.39 6.71 -6.36
N SER A 57 -4.31 6.63 -7.68
CA SER A 57 -4.93 5.56 -8.48
C SER A 57 -3.89 4.58 -9.01
N PHE A 58 -4.27 3.31 -9.17
CA PHE A 58 -3.39 2.30 -9.72
C PHE A 58 -3.02 2.59 -11.18
N ALA A 59 -1.72 2.58 -11.49
CA ALA A 59 -1.22 2.94 -12.82
C ALA A 59 -1.32 1.80 -13.85
N GLY A 60 -1.58 0.55 -13.42
CA GLY A 60 -1.69 -0.58 -14.33
C GLY A 60 -0.42 -0.84 -15.16
N GLY A 61 -0.60 -1.18 -16.44
CA GLY A 61 0.51 -1.39 -17.38
C GLY A 61 1.56 -2.38 -16.86
N ARG A 62 2.82 -1.94 -16.78
CA ARG A 62 3.94 -2.80 -16.33
C ARG A 62 3.76 -3.33 -14.90
N HIS A 63 2.98 -2.64 -14.08
CA HIS A 63 2.74 -2.96 -12.68
C HIS A 63 1.73 -4.10 -12.49
N ALA A 64 0.73 -4.19 -13.36
CA ALA A 64 -0.29 -5.25 -13.31
C ALA A 64 0.33 -6.65 -13.36
N ARG A 65 1.37 -6.84 -14.18
CA ARG A 65 2.12 -8.11 -14.25
C ARG A 65 2.79 -8.51 -12.94
N ARG A 66 3.16 -7.54 -12.08
CA ARG A 66 3.75 -7.82 -10.76
C ARG A 66 2.67 -8.15 -9.75
N VAL A 67 1.56 -7.42 -9.78
CA VAL A 67 0.37 -7.72 -8.96
C VAL A 67 -0.15 -9.12 -9.25
N GLU A 68 -0.23 -9.52 -10.52
CA GLU A 68 -0.70 -10.86 -10.90
C GLU A 68 0.19 -11.98 -10.33
N LYS A 69 1.51 -11.78 -10.28
CA LYS A 69 2.43 -12.74 -9.65
C LYS A 69 2.23 -12.88 -8.13
N ILE A 70 1.72 -11.84 -7.48
CA ILE A 70 1.39 -11.87 -6.04
C ILE A 70 0.08 -12.63 -5.83
N GLU A 71 -0.92 -12.40 -6.68
CA GLU A 71 -2.25 -13.01 -6.57
C GLU A 71 -2.29 -14.48 -7.00
N ARG A 72 -1.39 -14.88 -7.90
CA ARG A 72 -1.27 -16.26 -8.40
C ARG A 72 0.16 -16.74 -8.18
N PRO A 73 0.55 -17.04 -6.93
CA PRO A 73 1.82 -17.68 -6.69
C PRO A 73 1.83 -19.04 -7.41
N ALA A 74 2.89 -19.29 -8.17
CA ALA A 74 3.11 -20.55 -8.87
C ALA A 74 3.23 -21.74 -7.91
#